data_AF-A0A7C4JGV3-F1
#
_entry.id   AF-A0A7C4JGV3-F1
#
_cell.length_a   1.000
_cell.length_b   1.000
_cell.length_c   1.000
_cell.angle_alpha   90.00
_cell.angle_beta   90.00
_cell.angle_gamma   90.00
#
_symmetry.space_group_name_H-M   'P 1'
#
loop_
_entity.id
_entity.type
_entity.pdbx_description
1 polymer ?
#
loop_
_entity_poly.entity_id
_entity_poly.type
_entity_poly.pdbx_seq_one_letter_code
_entity_poly.pdbx_strand_id
1 'polypeptide(L)'
;REDCNLNKNWDQNPGPTGSAKNCKSSFGAFDMIGNVWEWVGGSVIEGKYQERELPQQGFIWGIDDETGFPFQTNSQNPDPNYNNDYFWMIPKGIRAIAKGGYFQSGSNGGIFSSSLISLPTEFSNGVGFRCAK
;
A
#
# COMPACT_ATOMS: atom_id res chain seq x y z
N ARG A 1 -13.77 -1.36 -5.45
CA ARG A 1 -13.25 -0.97 -4.11
C ARG A 1 -14.33 -0.33 -3.22
N GLU A 2 -15.61 -0.38 -3.59
CA GLU A 2 -16.67 0.38 -2.90
C GLU A 2 -16.90 -0.05 -1.45
N ASP A 3 -16.68 -1.33 -1.14
CA ASP A 3 -16.83 -1.91 0.20
C ASP A 3 -15.49 -2.14 0.92
N CYS A 4 -14.35 -1.79 0.31
CA CYS A 4 -13.06 -1.89 0.98
C CYS A 4 -13.00 -0.90 2.13
N ASN A 5 -12.38 -1.30 3.23
CA ASN A 5 -12.22 -0.42 4.38
C ASN A 5 -11.10 0.60 4.12
N LEU A 6 -11.41 1.69 3.43
CA LEU A 6 -10.45 2.74 3.05
C LEU A 6 -10.80 4.12 3.64
N ASN A 7 -12.04 4.29 4.10
CA ASN A 7 -12.59 5.59 4.50
C ASN A 7 -13.25 5.57 5.88
N LYS A 8 -12.80 4.68 6.79
CA LYS A 8 -13.48 4.38 8.07
C LYS A 8 -14.96 4.08 7.87
N ASN A 9 -15.27 3.40 6.77
CA ASN A 9 -16.64 3.12 6.32
C ASN A 9 -17.27 1.90 7.02
N TRP A 10 -16.55 1.28 7.97
CA TRP A 10 -17.01 0.16 8.77
C TRP A 10 -17.15 0.57 10.25
N ASP A 11 -18.00 -0.14 10.99
CA ASP A 11 -18.26 0.13 12.42
C ASP A 11 -17.02 -0.06 13.31
N GLN A 12 -16.08 -0.90 12.88
CA GLN A 12 -14.80 -1.15 13.55
C GLN A 12 -13.63 -0.96 12.60
N ASN A 13 -12.54 -0.38 13.10
CA ASN A 13 -11.35 -0.02 12.32
C ASN A 13 -10.06 -0.33 13.11
N PRO A 14 -9.25 -1.31 12.70
CA PRO A 14 -9.52 -2.25 11.61
C PRO A 14 -10.74 -3.12 11.91
N GLY A 15 -11.42 -3.60 10.87
CA GLY A 15 -12.59 -4.45 11.02
C GLY A 15 -12.28 -5.93 10.79
N PRO A 16 -13.28 -6.80 11.03
CA PRO A 16 -13.10 -8.25 10.96
C PRO A 16 -12.68 -8.70 9.56
N THR A 17 -11.72 -9.63 9.50
CA THR A 17 -11.25 -10.23 8.25
C THR A 17 -12.38 -10.91 7.48
N GLY A 18 -12.38 -10.77 6.15
CA GLY A 18 -13.36 -11.37 5.25
C GLY A 18 -14.68 -10.59 5.16
N SER A 19 -14.79 -9.44 5.81
CA SER A 19 -16.01 -8.62 5.78
C SER A 19 -16.24 -7.96 4.42
N ALA A 20 -15.17 -7.63 3.69
CA ALA A 20 -15.24 -7.06 2.36
C ALA A 20 -15.51 -8.14 1.30
N LYS A 21 -16.57 -7.99 0.51
CA LYS A 21 -16.93 -8.91 -0.57
C LYS A 21 -16.13 -8.64 -1.85
N ASN A 22 -15.89 -7.37 -2.19
CA ASN A 22 -15.20 -7.01 -3.45
C ASN A 22 -13.71 -6.73 -3.27
N CYS A 23 -13.17 -6.87 -2.07
CA CYS A 23 -11.74 -6.67 -1.78
C CYS A 23 -11.05 -8.02 -1.65
N LYS A 24 -11.37 -8.90 -2.59
CA LYS A 24 -10.89 -10.28 -2.69
C LYS A 24 -10.05 -10.39 -3.95
N SER A 25 -8.84 -10.93 -3.83
CA SER A 25 -7.99 -11.17 -5.00
C SER A 25 -8.55 -12.29 -5.88
N SER A 26 -8.06 -12.40 -7.11
CA SER A 26 -8.36 -13.52 -8.02
C SER A 26 -7.97 -14.89 -7.43
N PHE A 27 -7.06 -14.91 -6.46
CA PHE A 27 -6.62 -16.11 -5.73
C PHE A 27 -7.40 -16.34 -4.42
N GLY A 28 -8.36 -15.48 -4.12
CA GLY A 28 -9.25 -15.59 -2.97
C GLY A 28 -8.72 -15.03 -1.65
N ALA A 29 -7.63 -14.26 -1.69
CA ALA A 29 -7.16 -13.53 -0.51
C ALA A 29 -8.08 -12.32 -0.24
N PHE A 30 -8.66 -12.26 0.96
CA PHE A 30 -9.56 -11.19 1.39
C PHE A 30 -8.81 -10.01 1.98
N ASP A 31 -9.41 -8.82 1.88
CA ASP A 31 -8.95 -7.56 2.47
C ASP A 31 -7.53 -7.15 2.02
N MET A 32 -7.18 -7.45 0.76
CA MET A 32 -5.89 -7.03 0.17
C MET A 32 -5.81 -5.52 -0.11
N ILE A 33 -6.95 -4.82 -0.03
CA ILE A 33 -7.08 -3.38 -0.21
C ILE A 33 -7.80 -2.80 1.01
N GLY A 34 -7.16 -1.86 1.69
CA GLY A 34 -7.69 -1.25 2.90
C GLY A 34 -7.58 -2.15 4.14
N ASN A 35 -8.38 -1.82 5.15
CA ASN A 35 -8.28 -2.33 6.52
C ASN A 35 -6.97 -1.87 7.18
N VAL A 36 -5.84 -2.51 6.87
CA VAL A 36 -4.53 -2.13 7.40
C VAL A 36 -3.49 -2.13 6.28
N TRP A 37 -2.52 -1.24 6.41
CA TRP A 37 -1.26 -1.38 5.68
C TRP A 37 -0.60 -2.70 6.07
N GLU A 38 -0.32 -3.57 5.10
CA GLU A 38 0.31 -4.86 5.37
C GLU A 38 1.82 -4.76 5.18
N TRP A 39 2.59 -5.02 6.24
CA TRP A 39 4.05 -5.12 6.16
C TRP A 39 4.47 -6.22 5.17
N VAL A 40 5.43 -5.90 4.33
CA VAL A 40 6.10 -6.81 3.39
C VAL A 40 7.56 -6.96 3.80
N GLY A 41 8.10 -8.16 3.61
CA GLY A 41 9.52 -8.43 3.88
C GLY A 41 10.45 -7.53 3.06
N GLY A 42 11.56 -7.13 3.68
CA GLY A 42 12.54 -6.23 3.10
C GLY A 42 12.49 -4.81 3.68
N SER A 43 13.35 -3.93 3.17
CA SER A 43 13.40 -2.53 3.59
C SER A 43 13.93 -1.66 2.44
N VAL A 44 13.58 -0.39 2.48
CA VAL A 44 14.10 0.66 1.62
C VAL A 44 15.13 1.45 2.41
N ILE A 45 16.31 1.67 1.84
CA ILE A 45 17.42 2.36 2.49
C ILE A 45 17.75 3.59 1.63
N GLU A 46 17.67 4.78 2.22
CA GLU A 46 17.95 6.05 1.53
C GLU A 46 17.21 6.18 0.18
N GLY A 47 15.93 5.80 0.17
CA GLY A 47 15.08 5.86 -1.03
C GLY A 47 15.37 4.77 -2.08
N LYS A 48 16.20 3.77 -1.75
CA LYS A 48 16.56 2.67 -2.66
C LYS A 48 16.02 1.32 -2.20
N TYR A 49 15.60 0.51 -3.16
CA TYR A 49 15.28 -0.91 -2.97
C TYR A 49 16.19 -1.73 -3.88
N GLN A 50 16.99 -2.64 -3.31
CA GLN A 50 17.96 -3.45 -4.05
C GLN A 50 18.86 -2.61 -4.98
N GLU A 51 19.47 -1.55 -4.44
CA GLU A 51 20.31 -0.57 -5.17
C GLU A 51 19.60 0.30 -6.23
N ARG A 52 18.33 0.04 -6.54
CA ARG A 52 17.55 0.86 -7.46
C ARG A 52 16.89 2.04 -6.75
N GLU A 53 17.06 3.23 -7.31
CA GLU A 53 16.32 4.41 -6.88
C GLU A 53 14.84 4.27 -7.21
N LEU A 54 14.01 4.46 -6.19
CA LEU A 54 12.57 4.51 -6.34
C LEU A 54 12.13 5.93 -6.70
N PRO A 55 11.01 6.11 -7.42
CA PRO A 55 10.53 7.43 -7.83
C PRO A 55 10.10 8.26 -6.61
N GLN A 56 9.85 9.55 -6.82
CA GLN A 56 9.26 10.39 -5.79
C GLN A 56 7.84 9.92 -5.44
N GLN A 57 7.35 10.30 -4.26
CA GLN A 57 5.95 10.04 -3.91
C GLN A 57 4.97 10.67 -4.90
N GLY A 58 3.85 10.00 -5.14
CA GLY A 58 2.86 10.45 -6.12
C GLY A 58 1.86 9.37 -6.51
N PHE A 59 0.93 9.72 -7.39
CA PHE A 59 0.06 8.77 -8.08
C PHE A 59 0.89 7.85 -8.98
N ILE A 60 0.56 6.58 -8.99
CA ILE A 60 1.30 5.55 -9.73
C ILE A 60 0.99 5.64 -11.22
N TRP A 61 2.03 5.67 -12.05
CA TRP A 61 1.96 5.73 -13.52
C TRP A 61 2.69 4.56 -14.20
N GLY A 62 3.39 3.74 -13.42
CA GLY A 62 4.15 2.61 -13.90
C GLY A 62 4.60 1.73 -12.75
N ILE A 63 4.40 0.42 -12.87
CA ILE A 63 4.83 -0.59 -11.90
C ILE A 63 5.89 -1.46 -12.54
N ASP A 64 6.94 -1.74 -11.78
CA ASP A 64 7.95 -2.70 -12.14
C ASP A 64 7.47 -4.11 -11.78
N ASP A 65 7.32 -4.98 -12.78
CA ASP A 65 6.72 -6.30 -12.60
C ASP A 65 7.57 -7.25 -11.76
N GLU A 66 8.88 -7.03 -11.65
CA GLU A 66 9.78 -7.88 -10.88
C GLU A 66 9.73 -7.55 -9.39
N THR A 67 9.70 -6.25 -9.07
CA THR A 67 9.77 -5.75 -7.69
C THR A 67 8.41 -5.40 -7.10
N GLY A 68 7.40 -5.17 -7.94
CA GLY A 68 6.09 -4.66 -7.55
C GLY A 68 6.12 -3.23 -7.02
N PHE A 69 7.20 -2.48 -7.25
CA PHE A 69 7.32 -1.06 -6.91
C PHE A 69 7.06 -0.16 -8.11
N PRO A 70 6.59 1.08 -7.88
CA PRO A 70 6.48 2.04 -8.96
C PRO A 70 7.85 2.37 -9.55
N PHE A 71 7.95 2.43 -10.88
CA PHE A 71 9.10 3.05 -11.55
C PHE A 71 8.80 4.47 -12.01
N GLN A 72 7.51 4.85 -12.05
CA GLN A 72 7.06 6.18 -12.45
C GLN A 72 5.86 6.62 -11.61
N THR A 73 5.89 7.87 -11.15
CA THR A 73 4.81 8.51 -10.42
C THR A 73 4.53 9.92 -10.95
N ASN A 74 3.36 10.45 -10.61
CA ASN A 74 2.97 11.82 -10.87
C ASN A 74 2.40 12.47 -9.61
N SER A 75 2.86 13.66 -9.24
CA SER A 75 2.46 14.30 -7.97
C SER A 75 1.04 14.89 -7.98
N GLN A 76 0.43 15.07 -9.15
CA GLN A 76 -0.83 15.81 -9.31
C GLN A 76 -1.91 14.99 -10.01
N ASN A 77 -1.54 14.25 -11.05
CA ASN A 77 -2.50 13.61 -11.94
C ASN A 77 -2.64 12.12 -11.59
N PRO A 78 -3.81 11.69 -11.08
CA PRO A 78 -4.09 10.27 -10.91
C PRO A 78 -4.20 9.56 -12.26
N ASP A 79 -3.72 8.32 -12.33
CA ASP A 79 -3.87 7.46 -13.52
C ASP A 79 -4.90 6.34 -13.25
N PRO A 80 -6.05 6.35 -13.93
CA PRO A 80 -7.06 5.31 -13.80
C PRO A 80 -6.57 3.91 -14.16
N ASN A 81 -5.54 3.77 -15.01
CA ASN A 81 -4.96 2.47 -15.36
C ASN A 81 -4.29 1.80 -14.16
N TYR A 82 -3.83 2.59 -13.19
CA TYR A 82 -3.28 2.14 -11.92
C TYR A 82 -4.23 2.40 -10.75
N ASN A 83 -5.54 2.41 -11.01
CA ASN A 83 -6.57 2.61 -10.00
C ASN A 83 -6.46 3.93 -9.23
N ASN A 84 -5.77 4.96 -9.76
CA ASN A 84 -5.47 6.18 -9.02
C ASN A 84 -4.72 5.91 -7.70
N ASP A 85 -4.02 4.78 -7.60
CA ASP A 85 -3.29 4.37 -6.41
C ASP A 85 -2.10 5.30 -6.17
N TYR A 86 -1.69 5.41 -4.91
CA TYR A 86 -0.65 6.33 -4.51
C TYR A 86 0.56 5.61 -3.90
N PHE A 87 1.71 6.21 -4.10
CA PHE A 87 2.99 5.80 -3.58
C PHE A 87 3.48 6.82 -2.57
N TRP A 88 3.55 6.44 -1.30
CA TRP A 88 4.05 7.29 -0.22
C TRP A 88 5.49 6.96 0.10
N MET A 89 6.35 7.97 0.18
CA MET A 89 7.78 7.77 0.43
C MET A 89 8.41 8.91 1.23
N ILE A 90 9.29 8.52 2.16
CA ILE A 90 10.34 9.39 2.70
C ILE A 90 11.70 8.82 2.26
N PRO A 91 12.45 9.47 1.35
CA PRO A 91 13.69 8.93 0.78
C PRO A 91 14.89 9.14 1.71
N LYS A 92 14.73 8.83 3.01
CA LYS A 92 15.76 9.01 4.03
C LYS A 92 15.68 7.93 5.10
N GLY A 93 16.84 7.41 5.49
CA GLY A 93 16.97 6.36 6.49
C GLY A 93 16.45 5.01 6.00
N ILE A 94 16.26 4.10 6.96
CA ILE A 94 15.67 2.78 6.71
C ILE A 94 14.15 2.91 6.90
N ARG A 95 13.40 2.53 5.86
CA ARG A 95 11.94 2.48 5.84
C ARG A 95 11.50 1.06 5.59
N ALA A 96 10.49 0.62 6.32
CA ALA A 96 9.90 -0.67 6.02
C ALA A 96 8.76 -0.51 4.99
N ILE A 97 8.40 -1.63 4.36
CA ILE A 97 7.54 -1.63 3.18
C ILE A 97 6.14 -2.06 3.58
N ALA A 98 5.12 -1.28 3.23
CA ALA A 98 3.74 -1.71 3.39
C ALA A 98 2.91 -1.56 2.11
N LYS A 99 1.91 -2.42 1.92
CA LYS A 99 1.05 -2.48 0.71
C LYS A 99 -0.45 -2.43 1.06
N GLY A 100 -1.28 -2.08 0.06
CA GLY A 100 -2.75 -2.24 0.11
C GLY A 100 -3.57 -1.03 0.61
N GLY A 101 -2.98 -0.19 1.47
CA GLY A 101 -3.69 0.90 2.12
C GLY A 101 -4.35 0.49 3.44
N TYR A 102 -4.78 1.46 4.24
CA TYR A 102 -5.48 1.25 5.51
C TYR A 102 -6.83 1.97 5.51
N PHE A 103 -7.60 1.84 6.59
CA PHE A 103 -8.93 2.44 6.76
C PHE A 103 -8.98 3.98 6.67
N GLN A 104 -7.88 4.70 6.42
CA GLN A 104 -7.91 6.14 6.07
C GLN A 104 -7.11 6.48 4.82
N SER A 105 -6.76 5.50 3.98
CA SER A 105 -6.08 5.75 2.71
C SER A 105 -6.96 6.47 1.68
N GLY A 106 -8.28 6.46 1.85
CA GLY A 106 -9.22 7.02 0.89
C GLY A 106 -9.12 6.38 -0.49
N SER A 107 -9.33 7.17 -1.54
CA SER A 107 -9.20 6.71 -2.93
C SER A 107 -7.78 6.29 -3.32
N ASN A 108 -6.79 6.65 -2.51
CA ASN A 108 -5.38 6.46 -2.82
C ASN A 108 -4.87 5.08 -2.42
N GLY A 109 -5.66 4.28 -1.67
CA GLY A 109 -5.34 2.90 -1.32
C GLY A 109 -5.88 1.90 -2.35
N GLY A 110 -5.14 0.83 -2.57
CA GLY A 110 -5.39 -0.10 -3.65
C GLY A 110 -4.27 -1.11 -3.85
N ILE A 111 -4.39 -1.89 -4.92
CA ILE A 111 -3.53 -3.04 -5.23
C ILE A 111 -2.07 -2.65 -5.51
N PHE A 112 -1.82 -1.47 -6.07
CA PHE A 112 -0.48 -0.95 -6.38
C PHE A 112 0.06 -0.04 -5.27
N SER A 113 -0.83 0.38 -4.37
CA SER A 113 -0.51 1.33 -3.32
C SER A 113 0.58 0.80 -2.40
N SER A 114 1.62 1.61 -2.20
CA SER A 114 2.74 1.26 -1.32
C SER A 114 3.12 2.43 -0.42
N SER A 115 3.42 2.13 0.84
CA SER A 115 3.85 3.09 1.83
C SER A 115 5.25 2.75 2.33
N LEU A 116 6.16 3.72 2.24
CA LEU A 116 7.57 3.68 2.64
C LEU A 116 7.89 4.84 3.59
N ILE A 117 6.94 5.19 4.46
CA ILE A 117 7.09 6.31 5.40
C ILE A 117 7.47 5.82 6.80
N SER A 118 7.03 4.62 7.17
CA SER A 118 7.18 4.10 8.51
C SER A 118 8.59 3.58 8.78
N LEU A 119 9.07 3.80 10.00
CA LEU A 119 10.28 3.14 10.49
C LEU A 119 10.00 1.65 10.75
N PRO A 120 10.98 0.75 10.64
CA PRO A 120 10.80 -0.68 10.94
C PRO A 120 10.38 -0.97 12.39
N THR A 121 10.55 -0.02 13.30
CA THR A 121 10.20 -0.11 14.72
C THR A 121 8.83 0.46 15.07
N GLU A 122 8.15 1.09 14.11
CA GLU A 122 6.86 1.73 14.34
C GLU A 122 5.72 0.71 14.31
N PHE A 123 4.72 0.94 15.17
CA PHE A 123 3.48 0.18 15.21
C PHE A 123 2.30 1.14 15.38
N SER A 124 1.16 0.78 14.78
CA SER A 124 -0.08 1.53 14.92
C SER A 124 -1.26 0.62 14.61
N ASN A 125 -2.48 1.08 14.93
CA ASN A 125 -3.71 0.38 14.57
C ASN A 125 -3.95 0.33 13.04
N GLY A 126 -3.25 1.16 12.26
CA GLY A 126 -3.38 1.20 10.80
C GLY A 126 -2.40 0.27 10.07
N VAL A 127 -1.60 -0.52 10.79
CA VAL A 127 -0.57 -1.38 10.22
C VAL A 127 -0.69 -2.79 10.79
N GLY A 128 -0.56 -3.79 9.92
CA GLY A 128 -0.62 -5.21 10.26
C GLY A 128 0.27 -6.03 9.33
N PHE A 129 -0.03 -7.32 9.19
CA PHE A 129 0.72 -8.22 8.31
C PHE A 129 -0.18 -9.33 7.78
N ARG A 130 0.28 -9.96 6.70
CA ARG A 130 -0.29 -11.17 6.14
C ARG A 130 0.81 -12.20 5.94
N CYS A 131 0.59 -13.41 6.42
CA CYS A 131 1.56 -14.49 6.24
C CYS A 131 1.60 -14.97 4.78
N ALA A 132 2.79 -15.27 4.29
CA ALA A 132 3.05 -15.91 3.00
C ALA A 132 4.08 -17.04 3.18
N LYS A 133 4.01 -18.07 2.33
CA LYS A 133 4.95 -19.19 2.30
C LYS A 133 5.14 -19.68 0.87
#